data_AF-A0A9N7RKM5-F1
#
_entry.id   AF-A0A9N7RKM5-F1
#
_cell.length_a   1.000
_cell.length_b   1.000
_cell.length_c   1.000
_cell.angle_alpha   90.00
_cell.angle_beta   90.00
_cell.angle_gamma   90.00
#
_symmetry.space_group_name_H-M   'P 1'
#
loop_
_entity.id
_entity.type
_entity.pdbx_description
1 polymer ?
#
loop_
_entity_poly.entity_id
_entity_poly.type
_entity_poly.pdbx_seq_one_letter_code
_entity_poly.pdbx_strand_id
1 'polypeptide(L)' 'PGTYFYHGHYGMQRSAGLYGMLIVDVAQEEKEILQYDGEFHVLLSDWWHKSTHEQEVDLSSRPMLWIGEPQ' A
#
# COMPACT_ATOMS: atom_id res chain seq x y z
N PRO A 1 -19.36 6.07 -2.31
CA PRO A 1 -18.40 5.85 -3.42
C PRO A 1 -17.01 6.39 -3.06
N GLY A 2 -15.95 5.81 -3.58
CA GLY A 2 -14.60 6.33 -3.44
C GLY A 2 -13.49 5.33 -3.75
N THR A 3 -12.28 5.86 -3.90
CA THR A 3 -11.04 5.11 -4.09
C THR A 3 -10.34 4.94 -2.74
N TYR A 4 -10.34 3.73 -2.21
CA TYR A 4 -9.66 3.36 -0.97
C TYR A 4 -8.63 2.25 -1.23
N PHE A 5 -7.94 1.83 -0.18
CA PHE A 5 -7.01 0.71 -0.22
C PHE A 5 -6.96 0.02 1.15
N TYR A 6 -6.50 -1.21 1.17
CA TYR A 6 -6.19 -1.96 2.39
C TYR A 6 -4.70 -2.30 2.44
N HIS A 7 -4.18 -2.56 3.63
CA HIS A 7 -2.81 -3.06 3.81
C HIS A 7 -2.62 -3.81 5.13
N GLY A 8 -1.56 -4.61 5.20
CA GLY A 8 -1.11 -5.26 6.42
C GLY A 8 -0.79 -4.24 7.51
N HIS A 9 -1.18 -4.56 8.74
CA HIS A 9 -1.04 -3.65 9.89
C HIS A 9 -0.34 -4.31 11.10
N TYR A 10 0.37 -5.41 10.86
CA TYR A 10 1.21 -6.07 11.86
C TYR A 10 2.67 -6.07 11.39
N GLY A 11 3.59 -5.64 12.25
CA GLY A 11 5.01 -5.46 11.90
C GLY A 11 5.17 -4.60 10.64
N MET A 12 6.10 -4.98 9.77
CA MET A 12 6.36 -4.36 8.48
C MET A 12 5.73 -5.14 7.31
N GLN A 13 4.65 -5.90 7.54
CA GLN A 13 3.99 -6.72 6.50
C GLN A 13 3.52 -5.91 5.29
N ARG A 14 3.10 -4.64 5.46
CA ARG A 14 2.76 -3.77 4.34
C ARG A 14 3.93 -3.65 3.36
N SER A 15 5.14 -3.40 3.87
CA SER A 15 6.36 -3.27 3.06
C SER A 15 6.76 -4.58 2.38
N ALA A 16 6.23 -5.72 2.81
CA ALA A 16 6.41 -7.02 2.17
C ALA A 16 5.43 -7.27 1.00
N GLY A 17 4.60 -6.29 0.63
CA GLY A 17 3.65 -6.40 -0.46
C GLY A 17 2.20 -6.66 -0.04
N LEU A 18 1.88 -6.67 1.26
CA LEU A 18 0.51 -6.89 1.72
C LEU A 18 -0.30 -5.59 1.64
N TYR A 19 -0.80 -5.26 0.45
CA TYR A 19 -1.70 -4.15 0.19
C TYR A 19 -2.48 -4.35 -1.11
N GLY A 20 -3.58 -3.62 -1.27
CA GLY A 20 -4.41 -3.67 -2.47
C GLY A 20 -5.47 -2.60 -2.50
N MET A 21 -6.11 -2.40 -3.65
CA MET A 21 -7.15 -1.39 -3.83
C MET A 21 -8.49 -1.86 -3.27
N LEU A 22 -9.26 -0.91 -2.76
CA LEU A 22 -10.64 -1.08 -2.35
C LEU A 22 -11.45 0.02 -3.03
N ILE A 23 -12.08 -0.33 -4.15
CA ILE A 23 -12.93 0.59 -4.91
C ILE A 23 -14.36 0.40 -4.46
N VAL A 24 -15.01 1.50 -4.05
CA VAL A 24 -16.42 1.52 -3.66
C VAL A 24 -17.19 2.30 -4.72
N ASP A 25 -18.03 1.60 -5.47
CA ASP A 25 -18.88 2.24 -6.47
C ASP A 25 -19.99 3.09 -5.85
N VAL A 26 -20.64 3.91 -6.68
CA VAL A 26 -21.89 4.57 -6.30
C VAL A 26 -22.95 3.53 -5.97
N ALA A 27 -23.86 3.87 -5.05
CA ALA A 27 -25.00 3.01 -4.77
C ALA A 27 -25.81 2.79 -6.06
N GLN A 28 -26.46 1.62 -6.19
CA GLN A 28 -27.17 1.24 -7.42
C GLN A 28 -28.27 2.24 -7.85
N GLU A 29 -28.82 2.98 -6.88
CA GLU A 29 -29.85 4.01 -7.08
C GLU A 29 -29.30 5.42 -7.37
N GLU A 30 -27.99 5.59 -7.29
CA GLU A 30 -27.30 6.85 -7.55
C GLU A 30 -26.50 6.78 -8.86
N LYS A 31 -26.08 7.94 -9.38
CA LYS A 31 -25.20 8.03 -10.54
C LYS A 31 -23.95 8.80 -10.17
N GLU A 32 -22.82 8.41 -10.77
CA GLU A 32 -21.65 9.27 -10.76
C GLU A 32 -21.99 10.64 -11.38
N ILE A 33 -21.41 11.69 -10.80
CA ILE A 33 -21.62 13.08 -11.18
C ILE A 33 -20.93 13.36 -12.53
N LEU A 34 -19.80 12.71 -12.77
CA LEU A 34 -18.99 12.88 -13.98
C LEU A 34 -19.16 11.67 -14.92
N GLN A 35 -19.19 11.95 -16.22
CA GLN A 35 -19.15 10.92 -17.26
C GLN A 35 -17.73 10.71 -17.76
N TYR A 36 -17.35 9.46 -17.94
CA TYR A 36 -16.05 9.03 -18.45
C TYR A 36 -16.22 7.77 -19.31
N ASP A 37 -15.37 7.60 -20.32
CA ASP A 37 -15.42 6.45 -21.24
C ASP A 37 -14.85 5.16 -20.61
N GLY A 38 -14.06 5.31 -19.54
CA GLY A 38 -13.46 4.22 -18.79
C GLY A 38 -12.57 4.74 -17.66
N GLU A 39 -12.04 3.82 -16.85
CA GLU A 39 -11.22 4.13 -15.68
C GLU A 39 -9.97 3.23 -15.60
N PHE A 40 -8.90 3.77 -15.02
CA PHE A 40 -7.69 3.04 -14.66
C PHE A 40 -7.35 3.34 -13.21
N HIS A 41 -7.05 2.30 -12.44
CA HIS A 41 -6.66 2.43 -11.05
C HIS A 41 -5.15 2.21 -10.90
N VAL A 42 -4.47 3.12 -10.22
CA VAL A 42 -3.03 3.06 -9.96
C VAL A 42 -2.79 3.12 -8.46
N LEU A 43 -2.12 2.10 -7.92
CA LEU A 43 -1.67 2.07 -6.52
C LEU A 43 -0.15 2.21 -6.49
N LEU A 44 0.34 3.22 -5.75
CA LEU A 44 1.76 3.52 -5.65
C LEU A 44 2.35 2.87 -4.38
N SER A 45 3.49 2.21 -4.56
CA SER A 45 4.32 1.64 -3.48
C SER A 45 5.80 1.73 -3.86
N ASP A 46 6.66 1.80 -2.85
CA ASP A 46 8.09 1.60 -2.95
C ASP A 46 8.47 0.14 -2.62
N TRP A 47 9.70 -0.26 -2.94
CA TRP A 47 10.19 -1.62 -2.73
C TRP A 47 11.68 -1.62 -2.32
N TRP A 48 12.05 -2.51 -1.41
CA TRP A 48 13.43 -2.74 -1.01
C TRP A 48 13.82 -4.19 -1.30
N HIS A 49 15.07 -4.41 -1.71
CA HIS A 49 15.58 -5.76 -1.94
C HIS A 49 15.86 -6.54 -0.65
N LYS A 50 16.08 -5.85 0.48
CA LYS A 50 16.29 -6.48 1.79
C LYS A 50 14.96 -6.94 2.38
N SER A 51 14.91 -8.13 2.98
CA SER A 51 13.65 -8.67 3.51
C SER A 51 13.12 -7.82 4.67
N THR A 52 11.79 -7.75 4.83
CA THR A 52 11.16 -6.98 5.91
C THR A 52 11.55 -7.49 7.30
N HIS A 53 11.77 -8.79 7.46
CA HIS A 53 12.22 -9.37 8.73
C HIS A 53 13.64 -8.91 9.10
N GLU A 54 14.57 -8.89 8.14
CA GLU A 54 15.91 -8.37 8.41
C GLU A 54 15.89 -6.86 8.68
N GLN A 55 15.04 -6.10 7.97
CA GLN A 55 14.83 -4.68 8.26
C GLN A 55 14.29 -4.45 9.68
N GLU A 56 13.33 -5.25 10.14
CA GLU A 56 12.78 -5.18 11.51
C GLU A 56 13.86 -5.45 12.57
N VAL A 57 14.71 -6.46 12.36
CA VAL A 57 15.83 -6.80 13.26
C VAL A 57 16.84 -5.66 13.32
N ASP A 58 17.22 -5.11 12.17
CA ASP A 58 18.16 -3.99 12.03
C ASP A 58 17.66 -2.71 12.74
N LEU A 59 16.38 -2.38 12.57
CA LEU A 59 15.79 -1.21 13.23
C LEU A 59 15.71 -1.39 14.75
N SER A 60 15.60 -2.64 15.21
CA SER A 60 15.52 -2.98 16.62
C SER A 60 16.88 -3.22 17.29
N SER A 61 17.98 -3.23 16.54
CA SER A 61 19.32 -3.52 17.06
C SER A 61 19.96 -2.34 17.80
N ARG A 62 21.06 -2.61 18.50
CA ARG A 62 21.92 -1.59 19.15
C ARG A 62 23.38 -1.82 18.74
N PRO A 63 23.97 -0.96 17.88
CA PRO A 63 23.38 0.25 17.30
C PRO A 63 22.22 -0.09 16.33
N MET A 64 21.28 0.84 16.18
CA MET A 64 20.22 0.74 15.18
C MET A 64 20.83 0.87 13.77
N LEU A 65 20.34 0.07 12.83
CA LEU A 65 20.75 0.08 11.42
C LEU A 65 19.59 0.59 10.55
N TRP A 66 19.83 1.66 9.79
CA TRP A 66 18.82 2.26 8.91
C TRP A 66 18.61 1.43 7.65
N ILE A 67 17.36 1.32 7.19
CA ILE A 67 16.95 0.49 6.03
C ILE A 67 17.41 1.03 4.66
N GLY A 68 17.78 2.31 4.58
CA GLY A 68 18.23 2.95 3.34
C GLY A 68 17.09 3.33 2.39
N GLU A 69 17.45 3.76 1.18
CA GLU A 69 16.49 4.15 0.14
C GLU A 69 15.91 2.93 -0.61
N PRO A 70 14.65 2.99 -1.06
CA PRO A 70 14.06 1.94 -1.90
C PRO A 70 14.71 1.89 -3.29
N GLN A 71 14.57 0.76 -3.99
CA GLN A 71 15.11 0.52 -5.34
C GLN A 71 14.02 0.44 -6.41
#